data_AF-A0A2T5I189-F1
#
_entry.id   AF-A0A2T5I189-F1
#
_cell.length_a   1.000
_cell.length_b   1.000
_cell.length_c   1.000
_cell.angle_alpha   90.00
_cell.angle_beta   90.00
_cell.angle_gamma   90.00
#
_symmetry.space_group_name_H-M   'P 1'
#
loop_
_entity.id
_entity.type
_entity.pdbx_description
1 polymer ?
#
loop_
_entity_poly.entity_id
_entity_poly.type
_entity_poly.pdbx_seq_one_letter_code
_entity_poly.pdbx_strand_id
1 'polypeptide(L)'
;MIPGWQANGYAVKLFFLQLVSPELAIARVRQRVREGGHNIPEPVIRRRFTTGLRNFSNLYKPIVDEWALYDNSGSEPKLIDEGMKA
;
A
#
# COMPACT_ATOMS: atom_id res chain seq x y z
N MET A 1 -17.06 7.21 -1.57
CA MET A 1 -15.73 7.56 -2.13
C MET A 1 -15.10 8.63 -1.25
N ILE A 2 -13.77 8.69 -1.14
CA ILE A 2 -13.03 9.54 -0.17
C ILE A 2 -13.56 11.00 -0.07
N PRO A 3 -13.76 11.76 -1.16
CA PRO A 3 -14.30 13.12 -1.08
C PRO A 3 -15.69 13.21 -0.44
N GLY A 4 -16.52 12.18 -0.63
CA GLY A 4 -17.84 12.11 -0.01
C GLY A 4 -17.76 11.88 1.50
N TRP A 5 -16.77 11.14 2.00
CA TRP A 5 -16.58 10.98 3.44
C TRP A 5 -16.10 12.29 4.08
N GLN A 6 -15.16 12.97 3.44
CA GLN A 6 -14.69 14.30 3.85
C GLN A 6 -15.83 15.32 3.87
N ALA A 7 -16.67 15.34 2.84
CA ALA A 7 -17.85 16.21 2.79
C ALA A 7 -18.88 15.92 3.90
N ASN A 8 -18.90 14.71 4.45
CA ASN A 8 -19.74 14.33 5.60
C ASN A 8 -19.04 14.57 6.95
N GLY A 9 -17.88 15.24 6.97
CA GLY A 9 -17.16 15.60 8.20
C GLY A 9 -16.19 14.54 8.73
N TYR A 10 -15.92 13.47 7.99
CA TYR A 10 -14.90 12.48 8.38
C TYR A 10 -13.49 12.92 7.97
N ALA A 11 -12.51 12.72 8.85
CA ALA A 11 -11.10 12.74 8.48
C ALA A 11 -10.70 11.35 7.95
N VAL A 12 -10.04 11.33 6.80
CA VAL A 12 -9.55 10.11 6.15
C VAL A 12 -8.03 10.08 6.25
N LYS A 13 -7.52 9.09 7.00
CA LYS A 13 -6.08 8.81 7.09
C LYS A 13 -5.72 7.55 6.31
N LEU A 14 -4.73 7.63 5.43
CA LEU A 14 -4.20 6.52 4.65
C LEU A 14 -2.92 5.96 5.27
N PHE A 15 -2.92 4.67 5.59
CA PHE A 15 -1.69 3.92 5.89
C PHE A 15 -1.31 3.10 4.66
N PHE A 16 -0.19 3.44 4.01
CA PHE A 16 0.29 2.70 2.85
C PHE A 16 1.50 1.84 3.23
N LEU A 17 1.39 0.54 3.02
CA LEU A 17 2.46 -0.43 3.31
C LEU A 17 3.13 -0.83 2.00
N GLN A 18 4.39 -0.44 1.82
CA GLN A 18 5.21 -0.90 0.71
C GLN A 18 6.18 -2.00 1.15
N LEU A 19 6.71 -2.72 0.18
CA LEU A 19 7.85 -3.63 0.36
C LEU A 19 9.04 -3.10 -0.43
N VAL A 20 10.25 -3.47 -0.02
CA VAL A 20 11.49 -3.06 -0.68
C VAL A 20 11.62 -3.59 -2.10
N SER A 21 10.93 -4.68 -2.45
CA SER A 21 11.00 -5.27 -3.80
C SER A 21 9.78 -6.11 -4.17
N PRO A 22 9.47 -6.24 -5.48
CA PRO A 22 8.45 -7.17 -5.95
C PRO A 22 8.85 -8.64 -5.71
N GLU A 23 10.14 -8.96 -5.65
CA GLU A 23 10.65 -10.30 -5.30
C GLU A 23 10.21 -10.71 -3.90
N LEU A 24 10.26 -9.78 -2.93
CA LEU A 24 9.76 -10.03 -1.58
C LEU A 24 8.25 -10.26 -1.58
N ALA A 25 7.50 -9.50 -2.38
CA ALA A 25 6.06 -9.72 -2.54
C ALA A 25 5.76 -11.12 -3.10
N ILE A 26 6.50 -11.55 -4.13
CA ILE A 26 6.41 -12.90 -4.73
C ILE A 26 6.74 -13.97 -3.68
N ALA A 27 7.83 -13.81 -2.94
CA ALA A 27 8.22 -14.75 -1.89
C ALA A 27 7.12 -14.89 -0.82
N ARG A 28 6.52 -13.79 -0.38
CA ARG A 28 5.40 -13.80 0.58
C ARG A 28 4.11 -14.41 0.02
N VAL A 29 3.84 -14.28 -1.28
CA VAL A 29 2.73 -14.99 -1.93
C VAL A 29 3.02 -16.49 -1.98
N ARG A 30 4.21 -16.90 -2.43
CA ARG A 30 4.63 -18.31 -2.46
C ARG A 30 4.53 -18.96 -1.07
N GLN A 31 4.97 -18.25 -0.02
CA GLN A 31 4.84 -18.73 1.36
C GLN A 31 3.38 -18.98 1.75
N ARG A 32 2.51 -17.99 1.53
CA ARG A 32 1.07 -18.13 1.86
C ARG A 32 0.39 -19.24 1.06
N VAL A 33 0.78 -19.46 -0.19
CA VAL A 33 0.28 -20.59 -0.98
C VAL A 33 0.69 -21.93 -0.37
N ARG A 34 1.93 -22.07 0.12
CA ARG A 34 2.35 -23.26 0.87
C ARG A 34 1.55 -23.48 2.16
N GLU A 35 1.05 -22.40 2.76
CA GLU A 35 0.18 -22.40 3.93
C GLU A 35 -1.32 -22.57 3.59
N GLY A 36 -1.67 -22.86 2.34
CA GLY A 36 -3.05 -23.10 1.88
C GLY A 36 -3.79 -21.87 1.34
N GLY A 37 -3.09 -20.73 1.17
CA GLY A 37 -3.65 -19.50 0.60
C GLY A 37 -3.76 -19.49 -0.93
N HIS A 38 -4.40 -18.44 -1.46
CA HIS A 38 -4.60 -18.27 -2.90
C HIS A 38 -3.34 -17.77 -3.62
N ASN A 39 -3.05 -18.34 -4.79
CA ASN A 39 -1.94 -17.94 -5.64
C ASN A 39 -2.26 -16.68 -6.47
N ILE A 40 -1.28 -15.81 -6.64
CA ILE A 40 -1.34 -14.68 -7.57
C ILE A 40 -0.19 -14.85 -8.57
N PRO A 41 -0.43 -14.85 -9.90
CA PRO A 41 0.63 -14.97 -10.88
C PRO A 41 1.68 -13.86 -10.73
N GLU A 42 2.97 -14.21 -10.84
CA GLU A 42 4.07 -13.24 -10.69
C GLU A 42 3.99 -12.01 -11.60
N PRO A 43 3.60 -12.12 -12.89
CA PRO A 43 3.42 -10.94 -13.73
C PRO A 43 2.38 -9.97 -13.17
N VAL A 44 1.33 -10.49 -12.53
CA VAL A 44 0.30 -9.68 -11.87
C VAL A 44 0.86 -9.00 -10.63
N ILE A 45 1.65 -9.73 -9.82
CA ILE A 45 2.31 -9.16 -8.63
C ILE A 45 3.23 -8.01 -9.03
N ARG A 46 4.11 -8.22 -10.02
CA ARG A 46 5.05 -7.19 -10.51
C ARG A 46 4.32 -5.96 -11.03
N ARG A 47 3.30 -6.14 -11.89
CA ARG A 47 2.49 -5.04 -12.41
C ARG A 47 1.80 -4.25 -11.28
N ARG A 48 1.22 -4.96 -10.31
CA ARG A 48 0.52 -4.33 -9.17
C ARG A 48 1.48 -3.64 -8.21
N PHE A 49 2.69 -4.16 -8.02
CA PHE A 49 3.72 -3.51 -7.21
C PHE A 49 4.03 -2.11 -7.76
N THR A 50 4.39 -2.01 -9.04
CA THR A 50 4.69 -0.72 -9.68
C THR A 50 3.48 0.20 -9.73
N THR A 51 2.31 -0.34 -10.11
CA THR A 51 1.07 0.46 -10.21
C THR A 51 0.60 0.96 -8.85
N GLY A 52 0.77 0.15 -7.80
CA GLY A 52 0.41 0.51 -6.43
C GLY A 52 1.20 1.70 -5.92
N LEU A 53 2.53 1.69 -6.11
CA LEU A 53 3.40 2.82 -5.75
C LEU A 53 3.05 4.09 -6.52
N ARG A 54 2.82 3.97 -7.84
CA ARG A 54 2.40 5.10 -8.67
C ARG A 54 1.05 5.67 -8.21
N ASN A 55 0.08 4.81 -7.90
CA ASN A 55 -1.23 5.24 -7.44
C ASN A 55 -1.16 5.84 -6.03
N PHE A 56 -0.30 5.32 -5.14
CA PHE A 56 -0.05 5.95 -3.86
C PHE A 56 0.36 7.41 -4.05
N SER A 57 1.42 7.66 -4.83
CA SER A 57 1.95 9.01 -5.03
C SER A 57 0.97 9.94 -5.76
N ASN A 58 0.30 9.44 -6.81
CA ASN A 58 -0.40 10.31 -7.76
C ASN A 58 -1.92 10.36 -7.55
N LEU A 59 -2.50 9.40 -6.83
CA LEU A 59 -3.95 9.26 -6.71
C LEU A 59 -4.42 9.26 -5.27
N TYR A 60 -3.81 8.46 -4.39
CA TYR A 60 -4.31 8.27 -3.02
C TYR A 60 -3.80 9.34 -2.06
N LYS A 61 -2.48 9.58 -2.04
CA LYS A 61 -1.84 10.59 -1.20
C LYS A 61 -2.47 12.00 -1.37
N PRO A 62 -2.81 12.48 -2.58
CA PRO A 62 -3.37 13.83 -2.75
C PRO A 62 -4.82 14.02 -2.29
N ILE A 63 -5.58 12.94 -2.10
CA ILE A 63 -7.05 13.03 -1.86
C ILE A 63 -7.46 12.76 -0.41
N VAL A 64 -6.56 12.22 0.41
CA VAL A 64 -6.80 11.94 1.84
C VAL A 64 -6.36 13.12 2.70
N ASP A 65 -6.85 13.23 3.93
CA ASP A 65 -6.50 14.32 4.85
C ASP A 65 -5.10 14.09 5.44
N GLU A 66 -4.79 12.84 5.77
CA GLU A 66 -3.49 12.42 6.29
C GLU A 66 -3.02 11.15 5.57
N TRP A 67 -1.71 10.99 5.43
CA TRP A 67 -1.12 9.78 4.90
C TRP A 67 0.19 9.44 5.63
N ALA A 68 0.47 8.16 5.74
CA ALA A 68 1.72 7.64 6.26
C ALA A 68 2.18 6.45 5.41
N LEU A 69 3.44 6.48 4.99
CA LEU A 69 4.10 5.47 4.18
C LEU A 69 5.03 4.65 5.06
N TYR A 70 4.86 3.33 5.04
CA TYR A 70 5.70 2.40 5.81
C TYR A 70 6.41 1.40 4.90
N ASP A 71 7.65 1.08 5.25
CA ASP A 71 8.31 -0.15 4.80
C ASP A 71 7.84 -1.31 5.69
N ASN A 72 7.18 -2.29 5.09
CA ASN A 72 6.69 -3.48 5.78
C ASN A 72 7.50 -4.73 5.40
N SER A 73 8.77 -4.57 5.04
CA SER A 73 9.64 -5.67 4.60
C SER A 73 10.21 -6.49 5.76
N GLY A 74 10.37 -5.86 6.93
CA GLY A 74 10.86 -6.50 8.16
C GLY A 74 9.75 -7.18 8.97
N SER A 75 10.08 -7.50 10.23
CA SER A 75 9.16 -8.03 11.23
C SER A 75 8.15 -6.98 11.73
N GLU A 76 8.53 -5.70 11.67
CA GLU A 76 7.71 -4.57 12.07
C GLU A 76 7.69 -3.50 10.97
N PRO A 77 6.55 -2.82 10.74
CA PRO A 77 6.48 -1.69 9.82
C PRO A 77 7.33 -0.52 10.30
N LYS A 78 8.16 0.02 9.41
CA LYS A 78 8.99 1.21 9.67
C LYS A 78 8.41 2.40 8.93
N LEU A 79 8.11 3.48 9.65
CA LEU A 79 7.66 4.72 9.02
C LEU A 79 8.78 5.27 8.13
N ILE A 80 8.45 5.57 6.88
CA ILE A 80 9.35 6.18 5.89
C ILE A 80 9.07 7.67 5.80
N ASP A 81 7.80 8.03 5.67
CA ASP A 81 7.34 9.39 5.40
C ASP A 81 5.88 9.53 5.83
N GLU A 82 5.47 10.72 6.23
CA GLU A 82 4.08 11.03 6.54
C GLU A 82 3.77 12.49 6.21
N GLY A 83 2.49 12.79 6.09
CA GLY A 83 2.07 14.16 5.88
C GLY A 83 0.56 14.33 5.88
N MET A 84 0.19 15.60 5.81
CA MET A 84 -1.19 16.03 5.72
C MET A 84 -1.40 16.67 4.35
N LYS A 85 -2.63 16.61 3.85
CA LYS A 85 -3.04 17.43 2.72
C LYS A 85 -3.03 18.90 3.15
N ALA A 86 -2.34 19.73 2.37
CA ALA A 86 -2.33 21.18 2.55
C ALA A 86 -3.68 21.80 2.21
#